data_AF-A0A978CC90-F1
#
_entry.id   AF-A0A978CC90-F1
#
_cell.length_a   1.000
_cell.length_b   1.000
_cell.length_c   1.000
_cell.angle_alpha   90.00
_cell.angle_beta   90.00
_cell.angle_gamma   90.00
#
_symmetry.space_group_name_H-M   'P 1'
#
loop_
_entity.id
_entity.type
_entity.pdbx_description
1 polymer ?
#
loop_
_entity_poly.entity_id
_entity_poly.type
_entity_poly.pdbx_seq_one_letter_code
_entity_poly.pdbx_strand_id
1 'polypeptide(L)'
;MDKRVIFAVAGSGKTTLLIRRLSEDRRTLLLTFTVNNEAHLRAQIIRRFGFIPEGIRVMTWFEFLHGFCFRPFLQEQLASRGLSFDQPPPRIPRTNARHYQDPAGRLYHRRLAHLLTARGLLPDIRIRLARYYDELLVDEVQDFAGHDFNFLLELCRAEITVLCCGDFYQHTFDESLPNQLTNSD
;
A
#
# COMPACT_ATOMS: atom_id res chain seq x y z
N MET A 1 -7.13 -15.68 -13.29
CA MET A 1 -7.25 -14.24 -12.96
C MET A 1 -6.10 -13.48 -13.59
N ASP A 2 -6.34 -12.25 -14.01
CA ASP A 2 -5.38 -11.43 -14.76
C ASP A 2 -4.56 -10.52 -13.82
N LYS A 3 -3.25 -10.45 -14.04
CA LYS A 3 -2.29 -9.66 -13.24
C LYS A 3 -1.44 -8.84 -14.19
N ARG A 4 -1.53 -7.52 -14.08
CA ARG A 4 -0.80 -6.60 -14.96
C ARG A 4 -0.09 -5.54 -14.14
N VAL A 5 1.13 -5.23 -14.54
CA VAL A 5 1.89 -4.09 -14.04
C VAL A 5 2.17 -3.19 -15.24
N ILE A 6 1.84 -1.91 -15.10
CA ILE A 6 2.06 -0.90 -16.13
C ILE A 6 3.00 0.16 -15.56
N PHE A 7 4.21 0.22 -16.11
CA PHE A 7 5.16 1.29 -15.84
C PHE A 7 4.94 2.40 -16.86
N ALA A 8 4.82 3.65 -16.41
CA ALA A 8 4.68 4.79 -17.29
C ALA A 8 5.27 6.08 -16.72
N VAL A 9 5.81 6.92 -17.58
CA VAL A 9 6.50 8.16 -17.21
C VAL A 9 5.58 9.19 -16.52
N ALA A 10 6.15 10.16 -15.82
CA ALA A 10 5.40 11.27 -15.25
C ALA A 10 4.58 11.98 -16.35
N GLY A 11 3.33 12.31 -16.05
CA GLY A 11 2.43 12.95 -17.02
C GLY A 11 1.88 12.02 -18.11
N SER A 12 2.16 10.72 -18.09
CA SER A 12 1.66 9.76 -19.11
C SER A 12 0.17 9.40 -19.00
N GLY A 13 -0.54 9.95 -18.00
CA GLY A 13 -1.95 9.62 -17.74
C GLY A 13 -2.17 8.31 -16.98
N LYS A 14 -1.24 7.86 -16.12
CA LYS A 14 -1.38 6.67 -15.24
C LYS A 14 -2.69 6.70 -14.45
N THR A 15 -2.92 7.78 -13.72
CA THR A 15 -4.14 7.99 -12.97
C THR A 15 -5.36 7.96 -13.89
N THR A 16 -5.31 8.62 -15.06
CA THR A 16 -6.39 8.59 -16.04
C THR A 16 -6.69 7.17 -16.53
N LEU A 17 -5.67 6.33 -16.71
CA LEU A 17 -5.83 4.92 -17.08
C LEU A 17 -6.59 4.14 -16.01
N LEU A 18 -6.19 4.29 -14.74
CA LEU A 18 -6.90 3.67 -13.61
C LEU A 18 -8.35 4.15 -13.55
N ILE A 19 -8.57 5.46 -13.63
CA ILE A 19 -9.90 6.05 -13.58
C ILE A 19 -10.77 5.56 -14.73
N ARG A 20 -10.25 5.43 -15.96
CA ARG A 20 -10.99 4.91 -17.14
C ARG A 20 -11.38 3.44 -17.01
N ARG A 21 -10.61 2.65 -16.25
CA ARG A 21 -10.88 1.24 -16.02
C ARG A 21 -12.05 0.99 -15.07
N LEU A 22 -12.31 1.94 -14.17
CA LEU A 22 -13.41 1.85 -13.21
C LEU A 22 -14.77 1.64 -13.90
N SER A 23 -15.61 0.85 -13.26
CA SER A 23 -16.96 0.52 -13.70
C SER A 23 -17.89 0.36 -12.49
N GLU A 24 -19.16 0.73 -12.63
CA GLU A 24 -20.16 0.71 -11.55
C GLU A 24 -20.59 -0.71 -11.17
N ASP A 25 -20.47 -1.67 -12.09
CA ASP A 25 -20.84 -3.09 -11.93
C ASP A 25 -19.75 -3.94 -11.25
N ARG A 26 -18.64 -3.33 -10.82
CA ARG A 26 -17.49 -4.03 -10.24
C ARG A 26 -17.11 -3.52 -8.86
N ARG A 27 -16.78 -4.45 -7.96
CA ARG A 27 -16.24 -4.11 -6.64
C ARG A 27 -14.73 -3.87 -6.75
N THR A 28 -14.33 -2.62 -6.79
CA THR A 28 -12.95 -2.21 -7.04
C THR A 28 -12.36 -1.53 -5.80
N LEU A 29 -11.20 -2.01 -5.36
CA LEU A 29 -10.36 -1.31 -4.39
C LEU A 29 -9.25 -0.56 -5.12
N LEU A 30 -9.18 0.75 -4.92
CA LEU A 30 -8.13 1.61 -5.44
C LEU A 30 -7.24 2.10 -4.29
N LEU A 31 -5.96 1.75 -4.33
CA LEU A 31 -4.97 2.11 -3.32
C LEU A 31 -3.99 3.14 -3.85
N THR A 32 -3.56 4.04 -2.97
CA THR A 32 -2.47 4.98 -3.20
C THR A 32 -1.74 5.24 -1.89
N PHE A 33 -0.54 5.83 -1.93
CA PHE A 33 0.28 5.97 -0.73
C PHE A 33 -0.13 7.15 0.16
N THR A 34 -0.54 8.28 -0.43
CA THR A 34 -0.76 9.54 0.30
C THR A 34 -2.23 9.98 0.32
N VAL A 35 -2.62 10.72 1.36
CA VAL A 35 -3.96 11.32 1.48
C VAL A 35 -4.25 12.31 0.35
N ASN A 36 -3.22 13.04 -0.11
CA ASN A 36 -3.38 13.98 -1.22
C ASN A 36 -3.71 13.26 -2.53
N ASN A 37 -3.01 12.15 -2.81
CA ASN A 37 -3.31 11.34 -3.99
C ASN A 37 -4.69 10.70 -3.87
N GLU A 38 -5.07 10.24 -2.69
CA GLU A 38 -6.41 9.68 -2.45
C GLU A 38 -7.51 10.72 -2.73
N ALA A 39 -7.37 11.94 -2.21
CA ALA A 39 -8.30 13.03 -2.46
C ALA A 39 -8.37 13.39 -3.95
N HIS A 40 -7.23 13.41 -4.64
CA HIS A 40 -7.17 13.62 -6.09
C HIS A 40 -7.92 12.53 -6.87
N LEU A 41 -7.67 11.25 -6.54
CA LEU A 41 -8.35 10.11 -7.16
C LEU A 41 -9.86 10.19 -6.96
N ARG A 42 -10.32 10.46 -5.73
CA ARG A 42 -11.75 10.64 -5.42
C ARG A 42 -12.37 11.75 -6.24
N ALA A 43 -11.69 12.90 -6.37
CA ALA A 43 -12.17 14.00 -7.20
C ALA A 43 -12.29 13.62 -8.68
N GLN A 44 -11.34 12.84 -9.22
CA GLN A 44 -11.41 12.35 -10.61
C GLN A 44 -12.56 11.35 -10.82
N ILE A 45 -12.81 10.46 -9.85
CA ILE A 45 -13.94 9.53 -9.89
C ILE A 45 -15.26 10.33 -9.91
N ILE A 46 -15.41 11.29 -9.01
CA ILE A 46 -16.61 12.15 -8.94
C ILE A 46 -16.78 12.95 -10.24
N ARG A 47 -15.70 13.47 -10.83
CA ARG A 47 -15.77 14.15 -12.14
C ARG A 47 -16.27 13.23 -13.26
N ARG A 48 -15.93 11.93 -13.21
CA ARG A 48 -16.35 10.95 -14.21
C ARG A 48 -17.79 10.49 -14.01
N PHE A 49 -18.16 10.10 -12.80
CA PHE A 49 -19.43 9.44 -12.51
C PHE A 49 -20.48 10.38 -11.89
N GLY A 50 -20.10 11.58 -11.47
CA GLY A 50 -20.95 12.50 -10.68
C GLY A 50 -20.99 12.17 -9.18
N PHE A 51 -20.58 10.96 -8.81
CA PHE A 51 -20.50 10.45 -7.44
C PHE A 51 -19.39 9.39 -7.34
N ILE A 52 -19.23 8.76 -6.17
CA ILE A 52 -18.39 7.56 -6.04
C ILE A 52 -19.33 6.35 -6.00
N PRO A 53 -19.31 5.48 -7.02
CA PRO A 53 -20.13 4.26 -7.03
C PRO A 53 -19.87 3.38 -5.80
N GLU A 54 -20.92 2.73 -5.29
CA GLU A 54 -20.87 1.92 -4.06
C GLU A 54 -19.81 0.81 -4.12
N GLY A 55 -19.64 0.19 -5.30
CA GLY A 55 -18.63 -0.82 -5.54
C GLY A 55 -17.19 -0.30 -5.56
N ILE A 56 -16.97 1.01 -5.64
CA ILE A 56 -15.63 1.60 -5.76
C ILE A 56 -15.18 2.18 -4.43
N ARG A 57 -14.10 1.62 -3.89
CA ARG A 57 -13.47 2.08 -2.66
C ARG A 57 -12.09 2.65 -2.97
N VAL A 58 -11.84 3.88 -2.57
CA VAL A 58 -10.50 4.49 -2.58
C VAL A 58 -9.99 4.56 -1.14
N MET A 59 -8.75 4.14 -0.90
CA MET A 59 -8.10 4.20 0.41
C MET A 59 -6.62 4.53 0.26
N THR A 60 -6.05 5.18 1.27
CA THR A 60 -4.59 5.17 1.43
C THR A 60 -4.09 3.77 1.78
N TRP A 61 -2.82 3.49 1.48
CA TRP A 61 -2.16 2.25 1.86
C TRP A 61 -2.24 2.00 3.36
N PHE A 62 -2.07 3.06 4.15
CA PHE A 62 -2.14 2.96 5.60
C PHE A 62 -3.52 2.57 6.11
N GLU A 63 -4.58 3.20 5.61
CA GLU A 63 -5.95 2.84 5.97
C GLU A 63 -6.27 1.40 5.58
N PHE A 64 -5.74 0.93 4.45
CA PHE A 64 -5.88 -0.46 4.04
C PHE A 64 -5.18 -1.41 5.01
N LEU A 65 -3.90 -1.16 5.35
CA LEU A 65 -3.18 -1.99 6.30
C LEU A 65 -3.85 -1.98 7.69
N HIS A 66 -4.24 -0.83 8.20
CA HIS A 66 -4.81 -0.72 9.54
C HIS A 66 -6.26 -1.19 9.60
N GLY A 67 -7.10 -0.70 8.69
CA GLY A 67 -8.54 -0.95 8.68
C GLY A 67 -8.93 -2.30 8.09
N PHE A 68 -8.34 -2.67 6.95
CA PHE A 68 -8.71 -3.91 6.25
C PHE A 68 -7.89 -5.11 6.71
N CYS A 69 -6.59 -4.92 6.98
CA CYS A 69 -5.68 -6.03 7.26
C CYS A 69 -5.40 -6.26 8.74
N PHE A 70 -5.32 -5.22 9.56
CA PHE A 70 -4.95 -5.36 10.97
C PHE A 70 -6.17 -5.52 11.87
N ARG A 71 -7.11 -4.57 11.78
CA ARG A 71 -8.25 -4.50 12.71
C ARG A 71 -9.07 -5.79 12.81
N PRO A 72 -9.43 -6.46 11.71
CA PRO A 72 -10.24 -7.67 11.78
C PRO A 72 -9.53 -8.88 12.42
N PHE A 73 -8.20 -8.86 12.52
CA PHE A 73 -7.42 -10.03 12.90
C PHE A 73 -6.66 -9.87 14.22
N LEU A 74 -6.14 -8.68 14.51
CA LEU A 74 -5.15 -8.47 15.59
C LEU A 74 -5.53 -7.37 16.59
N GLN A 75 -6.54 -6.54 16.33
CA GLN A 75 -6.88 -5.40 17.21
C GLN A 75 -7.13 -5.84 18.65
N GLU A 76 -7.95 -6.87 18.84
CA GLU A 76 -8.30 -7.41 20.15
C GLU A 76 -7.12 -8.17 20.77
N GLN A 77 -6.45 -9.02 19.98
CA GLN A 77 -5.32 -9.84 20.45
C GLN A 77 -4.13 -9.01 20.95
N LEU A 78 -3.89 -7.84 20.36
CA LEU A 78 -2.77 -6.97 20.75
C LEU A 78 -3.18 -5.86 21.73
N ALA A 79 -4.45 -5.76 22.07
CA ALA A 79 -5.02 -4.66 22.85
C ALA A 79 -4.48 -3.29 22.40
N SER A 80 -4.37 -3.09 21.07
CA SER A 80 -3.75 -1.91 20.48
C SER A 80 -4.48 -0.65 20.91
N ARG A 81 -3.74 0.34 21.44
CA ARG A 81 -4.28 1.63 21.89
C ARG A 81 -4.24 2.71 20.80
N GLY A 82 -4.14 2.29 19.55
CA GLY A 82 -4.03 3.17 18.40
C GLY A 82 -2.65 3.09 17.75
N LEU A 83 -2.20 4.22 17.21
CA LEU A 83 -1.07 4.27 16.29
C LEU A 83 -0.01 5.26 16.78
N SER A 84 1.25 4.87 16.65
CA SER A 84 2.40 5.73 16.83
C SER A 84 3.00 6.05 15.47
N PHE A 85 3.19 7.34 15.23
CA PHE A 85 3.90 7.90 14.08
C PHE A 85 5.40 8.12 14.36
N ASP A 86 5.84 7.75 15.57
CA ASP A 86 7.22 7.88 16.00
C ASP A 86 8.10 6.90 15.26
N GLN A 87 9.38 7.26 15.12
CA GLN A 87 10.36 6.34 14.56
C GLN A 87 10.52 5.13 15.50
N PRO A 88 10.31 3.90 15.01
CA PRO A 88 10.47 2.73 15.84
C PRO A 88 11.93 2.58 16.30
N PRO A 89 12.18 2.17 17.56
CA PRO A 89 13.53 1.98 18.06
C PRO A 89 14.31 0.98 17.20
N PRO A 90 15.58 1.27 16.87
CA PRO A 90 16.42 0.37 16.10
C PRO A 90 16.77 -0.87 16.93
N ARG A 91 17.12 -1.98 16.25
CA ARG A 91 17.71 -3.20 16.85
C ARG A 91 16.88 -3.94 17.91
N ILE A 92 15.58 -3.66 18.08
CA ILE A 92 14.72 -4.53 18.90
C ILE A 92 14.44 -5.83 18.13
N PRO A 93 14.67 -7.03 18.73
CA PRO A 93 14.34 -8.30 18.10
C PRO A 93 12.84 -8.41 17.77
N ARG A 94 12.52 -9.04 16.63
CA ARG A 94 11.14 -9.20 16.15
C ARG A 94 10.23 -10.01 17.09
N THR A 95 10.83 -10.84 17.94
CA THR A 95 10.14 -11.63 18.98
C THR A 95 9.66 -10.78 20.15
N ASN A 96 10.21 -9.57 20.34
CA ASN A 96 9.80 -8.67 21.39
C ASN A 96 8.61 -7.80 20.94
N ALA A 97 7.56 -7.73 21.76
CA ALA A 97 6.37 -6.91 21.47
C ALA A 97 6.71 -5.42 21.23
N ARG A 98 7.75 -4.89 21.89
CA ARG A 98 8.26 -3.53 21.68
C ARG A 98 8.83 -3.28 20.29
N HIS A 99 9.05 -4.35 19.51
CA HIS A 99 9.34 -4.21 18.09
C HIS A 99 8.15 -3.61 17.35
N TYR A 100 6.92 -3.90 17.74
CA TYR A 100 5.72 -3.43 17.02
C TYR A 100 4.92 -2.37 17.77
N GLN A 101 5.05 -2.31 19.10
CA GLN A 101 4.32 -1.39 19.95
C GLN A 101 5.24 -0.46 20.74
N ASP A 102 4.86 0.80 20.84
CA ASP A 102 5.51 1.75 21.72
C ASP A 102 5.21 1.45 23.21
N PRO A 103 5.85 2.17 24.16
CA PRO A 103 5.56 2.07 25.59
C PRO A 103 4.08 2.13 25.97
N ALA A 104 3.30 2.94 25.26
CA ALA A 104 1.87 3.18 25.49
C ALA A 104 0.96 2.12 24.86
N GLY A 105 1.51 1.12 24.15
CA GLY A 105 0.73 0.07 23.47
C GLY A 105 0.15 0.49 22.12
N ARG A 106 0.62 1.60 21.54
CA ARG A 106 0.26 2.04 20.19
C ARG A 106 1.17 1.36 19.17
N LEU A 107 0.62 0.97 18.02
CA LEU A 107 1.35 0.29 16.96
C LEU A 107 2.15 1.27 16.11
N TYR A 108 3.41 0.94 15.85
CA TYR A 108 4.22 1.69 14.90
C TYR A 108 3.68 1.52 13.48
N HIS A 109 3.22 2.62 12.88
CA HIS A 109 2.63 2.59 11.53
C HIS A 109 3.58 1.97 10.49
N ARG A 110 4.88 2.29 10.57
CA ARG A 110 5.96 1.83 9.65
C ARG A 110 6.23 0.33 9.71
N ARG A 111 5.76 -0.35 10.77
CA ARG A 111 6.00 -1.79 10.98
C ARG A 111 4.73 -2.61 10.77
N LEU A 112 3.65 -2.00 10.30
CA LEU A 112 2.35 -2.67 10.20
C LEU A 112 2.34 -3.78 9.15
N ALA A 113 2.83 -3.52 7.93
CA ALA A 113 2.98 -4.55 6.90
C ALA A 113 3.89 -5.70 7.37
N HIS A 114 4.99 -5.35 8.05
CA HIS A 114 5.89 -6.34 8.63
C HIS A 114 5.23 -7.18 9.72
N LEU A 115 4.45 -6.56 10.62
CA LEU A 115 3.71 -7.26 11.68
C LEU A 115 2.74 -8.27 11.09
N LEU A 116 1.93 -7.85 10.12
CA LEU A 116 0.93 -8.71 9.48
C LEU A 116 1.58 -9.90 8.80
N THR A 117 2.72 -9.67 8.13
CA THR A 117 3.53 -10.73 7.52
C THR A 117 4.10 -11.69 8.57
N ALA A 118 4.70 -11.15 9.64
CA ALA A 118 5.30 -11.93 10.72
C ALA A 118 4.27 -12.75 11.51
N ARG A 119 3.00 -12.34 11.51
CA ARG A 119 1.87 -13.08 12.09
C ARG A 119 1.24 -14.09 11.13
N GLY A 120 1.74 -14.22 9.90
CA GLY A 120 1.26 -15.20 8.94
C GLY A 120 -0.11 -14.90 8.35
N LEU A 121 -0.57 -13.64 8.38
CA LEU A 121 -1.96 -13.28 8.02
C LEU A 121 -2.19 -13.11 6.51
N LEU A 122 -1.15 -13.20 5.69
CA LEU A 122 -1.25 -12.99 4.24
C LEU A 122 -2.28 -13.89 3.56
N PRO A 123 -2.37 -15.21 3.83
CA PRO A 123 -3.40 -16.07 3.25
C PRO A 123 -4.83 -15.58 3.56
N ASP A 124 -5.12 -15.27 4.83
CA ASP A 124 -6.43 -14.82 5.26
C ASP A 124 -6.80 -13.45 4.68
N ILE A 125 -5.82 -12.55 4.58
CA ILE A 125 -5.99 -11.23 3.97
C ILE A 125 -6.31 -11.36 2.48
N ARG A 126 -5.65 -12.27 1.76
CA ARG A 126 -5.96 -12.54 0.34
C ARG A 126 -7.37 -13.11 0.14
N ILE A 127 -7.77 -14.07 0.98
CA ILE A 127 -9.13 -14.63 0.96
C ILE A 127 -10.16 -13.53 1.22
N ARG A 128 -9.90 -12.68 2.22
CA ARG A 128 -10.75 -11.53 2.54
C ARG A 128 -10.81 -10.55 1.37
N LEU A 129 -9.67 -10.22 0.76
CA LEU A 129 -9.60 -9.33 -0.39
C LEU A 129 -10.46 -9.85 -1.55
N ALA A 130 -10.33 -11.13 -1.91
CA ALA A 130 -11.13 -11.78 -2.95
C ALA A 130 -12.62 -11.89 -2.62
N ARG A 131 -12.99 -11.92 -1.32
CA ARG A 131 -14.39 -11.91 -0.90
C ARG A 131 -15.06 -10.56 -1.17
N TYR A 132 -14.37 -9.46 -0.89
CA TYR A 132 -14.96 -8.11 -0.94
C TYR A 132 -14.77 -7.39 -2.27
N TYR A 133 -13.73 -7.74 -3.03
CA TYR A 133 -13.36 -7.03 -4.26
C TYR A 133 -13.12 -8.00 -5.39
N ASP A 134 -13.49 -7.57 -6.60
CA ASP A 134 -13.22 -8.27 -7.85
C ASP A 134 -11.90 -7.76 -8.47
N GLU A 135 -11.49 -6.55 -8.11
CA GLU A 135 -10.32 -5.86 -8.65
C GLU A 135 -9.58 -5.01 -7.61
N LEU A 136 -8.25 -5.05 -7.66
CA LEU A 136 -7.34 -4.18 -6.94
C LEU A 136 -6.56 -3.33 -7.94
N LEU A 137 -6.68 -2.02 -7.81
CA LEU A 137 -5.94 -1.01 -8.54
C LEU A 137 -4.96 -0.32 -7.59
N VAL A 138 -3.73 -0.12 -8.01
CA VAL A 138 -2.70 0.52 -7.18
C VAL A 138 -2.04 1.63 -7.98
N ASP A 139 -2.12 2.85 -7.46
CA ASP A 139 -1.48 4.04 -8.01
C ASP A 139 -0.15 4.31 -7.30
N GLU A 140 0.79 4.92 -8.04
CA GLU A 140 2.14 5.28 -7.58
C GLU A 140 2.88 4.13 -6.87
N VAL A 141 2.96 2.97 -7.54
CA VAL A 141 3.61 1.76 -7.00
C VAL A 141 5.09 2.00 -6.64
N GLN A 142 5.73 2.99 -7.26
CA GLN A 142 7.08 3.44 -6.92
C GLN A 142 7.21 3.98 -5.48
N ASP A 143 6.13 4.47 -4.87
CA ASP A 143 6.17 4.99 -3.50
C ASP A 143 6.29 3.85 -2.46
N PHE A 144 6.07 2.60 -2.88
CA PHE A 144 6.16 1.44 -2.01
C PHE A 144 7.60 0.95 -1.90
N ALA A 145 8.09 0.80 -0.66
CA ALA A 145 9.43 0.30 -0.40
C ALA A 145 9.44 -0.77 0.71
N GLY A 146 10.52 -1.56 0.75
CA GLY A 146 10.80 -2.50 1.84
C GLY A 146 9.65 -3.46 2.15
N HIS A 147 9.18 -3.45 3.40
CA HIS A 147 8.11 -4.35 3.83
C HIS A 147 6.76 -4.06 3.18
N ASP A 148 6.46 -2.80 2.87
CA ASP A 148 5.21 -2.42 2.21
C ASP A 148 5.17 -2.93 0.76
N PHE A 149 6.29 -2.81 0.04
CA PHE A 149 6.41 -3.36 -1.31
C PHE A 149 6.27 -4.89 -1.33
N ASN A 150 6.99 -5.59 -0.44
CA ASN A 150 6.88 -7.04 -0.32
C ASN A 150 5.45 -7.49 0.03
N PHE A 151 4.77 -6.74 0.90
CA PHE A 151 3.38 -7.02 1.25
C PHE A 151 2.46 -6.83 0.03
N LEU A 152 2.65 -5.76 -0.74
CA LEU A 152 1.91 -5.53 -1.98
C LEU A 152 2.09 -6.69 -2.99
N LEU A 153 3.31 -7.19 -3.17
CA LEU A 153 3.57 -8.35 -4.04
C LEU A 153 2.80 -9.60 -3.58
N GLU A 154 2.65 -9.79 -2.27
CA GLU A 154 1.85 -10.89 -1.73
C GLU A 154 0.35 -10.70 -2.00
N LEU A 155 -0.17 -9.47 -1.94
CA LEU A 155 -1.55 -9.17 -2.32
C LEU A 155 -1.82 -9.46 -3.80
N CYS A 156 -0.83 -9.25 -4.67
CA CYS A 156 -0.94 -9.59 -6.08
C CYS A 156 -1.28 -11.08 -6.32
N ARG A 157 -1.02 -11.97 -5.35
CA ARG A 157 -1.37 -13.40 -5.42
C ARG A 157 -2.83 -13.71 -5.09
N ALA A 158 -3.63 -12.73 -4.64
CA ALA A 158 -5.06 -12.96 -4.36
C ALA A 158 -5.83 -13.33 -5.63
N GLU A 159 -6.95 -14.05 -5.52
CA GLU A 159 -7.77 -14.46 -6.66
C GLU A 159 -8.70 -13.35 -7.16
N ILE A 160 -8.11 -12.21 -7.54
CA ILE A 160 -8.78 -11.02 -8.07
C ILE A 160 -7.99 -10.46 -9.27
N THR A 161 -8.58 -9.55 -10.04
CA THR A 161 -7.80 -8.79 -11.03
C THR A 161 -6.91 -7.78 -10.32
N VAL A 162 -5.66 -7.64 -10.74
CA VAL A 162 -4.74 -6.63 -10.16
C VAL A 162 -4.09 -5.81 -11.26
N LEU A 163 -4.13 -4.49 -11.10
CA LEU A 163 -3.40 -3.55 -11.94
C LEU A 163 -2.61 -2.56 -11.07
N CYS A 164 -1.30 -2.58 -11.27
CA CYS A 164 -0.36 -1.68 -10.61
C CYS A 164 0.15 -0.64 -11.61
N CYS A 165 0.02 0.64 -11.29
CA CYS A 165 0.56 1.76 -12.06
C CYS A 165 1.68 2.44 -11.27
N GLY A 166 2.80 2.72 -11.93
CA GLY A 166 3.88 3.50 -11.31
C GLY A 166 4.81 4.15 -12.32
N ASP A 167 5.61 5.10 -11.85
CA ASP A 167 6.66 5.76 -12.62
C ASP A 167 8.03 5.12 -12.39
N PHE A 168 8.63 4.64 -13.47
CA PHE A 168 9.95 4.01 -13.43
C PHE A 168 11.09 5.04 -13.29
N TYR A 169 10.93 6.26 -13.82
CA TYR A 169 12.05 7.20 -13.93
C TYR A 169 12.32 8.01 -12.66
N GLN A 170 11.38 8.05 -11.70
CA GLN A 170 11.57 8.75 -10.43
C GLN A 170 12.48 8.02 -9.44
N HIS A 171 12.80 6.74 -9.65
CA HIS A 171 13.73 5.98 -8.82
C HIS A 171 15.21 6.15 -9.20
N THR A 172 15.52 6.84 -10.28
CA THR A 172 16.89 6.88 -10.84
C THR A 172 17.75 8.04 -10.34
N PHE A 173 17.30 8.86 -9.39
CA PHE A 173 18.07 10.00 -8.87
C PHE A 173 18.64 9.84 -7.46
N ASP A 174 18.44 8.70 -6.80
CA ASP A 174 18.95 8.47 -5.43
C ASP A 174 20.01 7.37 -5.29
N GLU A 175 20.54 6.80 -6.39
CA GLU A 175 21.71 5.90 -6.32
C GLU A 175 22.88 6.34 -7.21
N SER A 176 23.96 6.75 -6.54
CA SER A 176 25.37 6.78 -6.97
C SER A 176 25.88 7.91 -7.89
N LEU A 177 26.42 8.97 -7.28
CA LEU A 177 27.74 9.45 -7.71
C LEU A 177 28.79 8.62 -6.93
N PRO A 178 29.62 7.82 -7.59
CA PRO A 178 30.77 7.22 -6.94
C PRO A 178 31.75 8.35 -6.59
N ASN A 179 32.14 8.40 -5.31
CA ASN A 179 33.37 9.06 -4.87
C ASN A 179 34.51 8.57 -5.77
N GLN A 180 34.96 9.39 -6.71
CA GLN A 180 36.23 9.13 -7.39
C GLN A 180 37.35 9.40 -6.39
N LEU A 181 37.96 8.31 -5.92
CA LEU A 181 39.27 8.36 -5.31
C LEU A 181 40.34 8.58 -6.39
N THR A 182 41.31 9.40 -6.01
CA THR A 182 42.72 9.51 -6.46
C THR A 182 43.02 10.07 -7.86
N ASN A 183 43.77 11.17 -7.89
CA ASN A 183 45.22 11.05 -8.11
C ASN A 183 45.99 12.15 -7.39
N SER A 184 47.09 11.70 -6.80
CA SER A 184 48.26 12.43 -6.34
C SER A 184 48.86 13.33 -7.42
N ASP A 185 49.24 14.55 -7.02
CA ASP A 185 50.61 15.06 -7.02
C ASP A 185 50.76 16.08 -5.88
#